data_AF-K7Z6L9-F1
#
_entry.id   AF-K7Z6L9-F1
#
_cell.length_a   1.000
_cell.length_b   1.000
_cell.length_c   1.000
_cell.angle_alpha   90.00
_cell.angle_beta   90.00
_cell.angle_gamma   90.00
#
_symmetry.space_group_name_H-M   'P 1'
#
loop_
_entity.id
_entity.type
_entity.pdbx_description
1 polymer ?
#
loop_
_entity_poly.entity_id
_entity_poly.type
_entity_poly.pdbx_seq_one_letter_code
_entity_poly.pdbx_strand_id
1 'polypeptide(L)'
;LCIGKYDMAGYCVGVLEDGLELPKFKSFEEGDLIIGLPSNGLHCSGFSYIFELTQKLGLNLKNSSEFGDRKKSFAHQLLLPTRIYTKDILSLIHQNVCIKFISHISSGLIAGLEKLLQANFSFNIDLNLLDIPEIFGWIATKGGLSDETLMDNFNCGLGMVLVVPNNNTDWKNISGAKCIGNLTKNLAPKLNIQNVSVSLSKVTEIFERTDKVHRVNSVQVKKFCGLNKTIKEILQPTMRNETFISESGKKLTKIPKKYKNPILVIGTDGVGTKIKIAQQCNLHSSVGIDLVAMCAND
;
A
#
# COMPACT_ATOMS: atom_id res chain seq x y z
N LEU A 1 -14.27 -0.58 25.78
CA LEU A 1 -13.61 0.59 25.16
C LEU A 1 -14.41 1.00 23.94
N CYS A 2 -14.95 2.22 23.88
CA CYS A 2 -15.69 2.70 22.71
C CYS A 2 -14.76 2.77 21.49
N ILE A 3 -15.14 2.12 20.39
CA ILE A 3 -14.45 2.15 19.09
C ILE A 3 -14.81 3.46 18.38
N GLY A 4 -13.86 4.07 17.67
CA GLY A 4 -14.06 5.33 16.95
C GLY A 4 -13.95 6.58 17.84
N LYS A 5 -12.97 6.62 18.75
CA LYS A 5 -12.74 7.78 19.63
C LYS A 5 -11.95 8.92 18.98
N TYR A 6 -11.12 8.59 18.02
CA TYR A 6 -10.26 9.53 17.29
C TYR A 6 -9.96 8.97 15.90
N ASP A 7 -9.65 9.86 14.97
CA ASP A 7 -9.19 9.57 13.62
C ASP A 7 -7.85 10.28 13.37
N MET A 8 -7.14 9.88 12.32
CA MET A 8 -5.83 10.44 11.98
C MET A 8 -5.76 10.80 10.50
N ALA A 9 -5.34 12.03 10.24
CA ALA A 9 -4.95 12.51 8.92
C ALA A 9 -3.50 12.96 8.95
N GLY A 10 -2.78 12.64 7.89
CA GLY A 10 -1.37 12.91 7.71
C GLY A 10 -1.15 13.75 6.47
N TYR A 11 -0.07 14.51 6.49
CA TYR A 11 0.33 15.35 5.37
C TYR A 11 1.84 15.22 5.20
N CYS A 12 2.27 14.88 4.00
CA CYS A 12 3.67 14.88 3.59
C CYS A 12 3.89 15.94 2.53
N VAL A 13 5.01 16.65 2.60
CA VAL A 13 5.45 17.61 1.59
C VAL A 13 6.79 17.13 1.05
N GLY A 14 6.82 16.83 -0.24
CA GLY A 14 8.03 16.53 -1.02
C GLY A 14 8.48 17.73 -1.83
N VAL A 15 9.76 17.73 -2.22
CA VAL A 15 10.32 18.72 -3.15
C VAL A 15 11.17 18.01 -4.19
N LEU A 16 10.96 18.36 -5.45
CA LEU A 16 11.73 17.88 -6.60
C LEU A 16 12.12 19.05 -7.51
N GLU A 17 13.04 18.79 -8.43
CA GLU A 17 13.38 19.72 -9.50
C GLU A 17 12.37 19.55 -10.66
N ASP A 18 11.99 20.67 -11.27
CA ASP A 18 11.19 20.71 -12.51
C ASP A 18 11.79 19.82 -13.60
N GLY A 19 10.96 18.99 -14.24
CA GLY A 19 11.36 17.99 -15.25
C GLY A 19 11.76 16.60 -14.68
N LEU A 20 11.82 16.45 -13.36
CA LEU A 20 12.06 15.15 -12.70
C LEU A 20 10.77 14.46 -12.23
N GLU A 21 9.61 15.00 -12.56
CA GLU A 21 8.31 14.43 -12.22
C GLU A 21 8.14 13.03 -12.82
N LEU A 22 7.39 12.21 -12.10
CA LEU A 22 6.90 10.92 -12.56
C LEU A 22 5.36 10.99 -12.63
N PRO A 23 4.75 10.26 -13.56
CA PRO A 23 5.35 9.32 -14.52
C PRO A 23 5.88 9.98 -15.81
N LYS A 24 6.84 9.33 -16.47
CA LYS A 24 7.42 9.72 -17.75
C LYS A 24 6.92 8.82 -18.88
N PHE A 25 5.60 8.80 -19.14
CA PHE A 25 4.97 7.92 -20.14
C PHE A 25 5.60 7.99 -21.53
N LYS A 26 6.07 9.18 -21.95
CA LYS A 26 6.74 9.38 -23.25
C LYS A 26 8.07 8.63 -23.39
N SER A 27 8.66 8.19 -22.27
CA SER A 27 9.92 7.45 -22.24
C SER A 27 9.73 5.93 -22.23
N PHE A 28 8.48 5.44 -22.21
CA PHE A 28 8.22 4.01 -22.23
C PHE A 28 8.66 3.38 -23.54
N GLU A 29 9.27 2.21 -23.44
CA GLU A 29 9.79 1.44 -24.55
C GLU A 29 9.29 0.00 -24.46
N GLU A 30 9.20 -0.66 -25.61
CA GLU A 30 8.88 -2.09 -25.65
C GLU A 30 9.98 -2.90 -24.93
N GLY A 31 9.56 -3.82 -24.06
CA GLY A 31 10.45 -4.62 -23.24
C GLY A 31 10.82 -3.99 -21.90
N ASP A 32 10.44 -2.73 -21.61
CA ASP A 32 10.58 -2.15 -20.27
C ASP A 32 9.99 -3.09 -19.21
N LEU A 33 10.66 -3.16 -18.05
CA LEU A 33 10.32 -4.09 -16.99
C LEU A 33 9.33 -3.46 -16.02
N ILE A 34 8.37 -4.26 -15.59
CA ILE A 34 7.47 -3.94 -14.48
C ILE A 34 8.04 -4.60 -13.23
N ILE A 35 8.48 -3.79 -12.27
CA ILE A 35 9.04 -4.27 -11.01
C ILE A 35 8.00 -4.12 -9.91
N GLY A 36 7.70 -5.22 -9.23
CA GLY A 36 6.83 -5.23 -8.07
C GLY A 36 7.62 -5.26 -6.77
N LEU A 37 7.26 -4.37 -5.84
CA LEU A 37 7.79 -4.35 -4.48
C LEU A 37 6.74 -4.93 -3.54
N PRO A 38 7.13 -5.86 -2.65
CA PRO A 38 6.16 -6.60 -1.84
C PRO A 38 5.58 -5.71 -0.74
N SER A 39 4.31 -5.93 -0.42
CA SER A 39 3.63 -5.35 0.74
C SER A 39 3.94 -6.15 2.00
N ASN A 40 3.77 -5.53 3.18
CA ASN A 40 3.80 -6.25 4.46
C ASN A 40 2.47 -6.99 4.76
N GLY A 41 1.57 -7.07 3.79
CA GLY A 41 0.18 -7.51 3.96
C GLY A 41 -0.80 -6.43 3.51
N LEU A 42 -1.80 -6.15 4.33
CA LEU A 42 -2.96 -5.33 3.95
C LEU A 42 -2.68 -3.84 3.77
N HIS A 43 -1.56 -3.34 4.30
CA HIS A 43 -1.30 -1.91 4.45
C HIS A 43 -2.46 -1.24 5.22
N CYS A 44 -3.16 -0.29 4.61
CA CYS A 44 -4.38 0.33 5.14
C CYS A 44 -5.64 0.02 4.30
N SER A 45 -5.57 -0.95 3.38
CA SER A 45 -6.69 -1.26 2.47
C SER A 45 -7.66 -2.30 3.03
N GLY A 46 -8.93 -2.17 2.64
CA GLY A 46 -9.98 -3.16 2.90
C GLY A 46 -10.33 -3.38 4.37
N PHE A 47 -9.86 -2.53 5.29
CA PHE A 47 -10.11 -2.71 6.73
C PHE A 47 -11.58 -2.60 7.13
N SER A 48 -12.41 -1.88 6.38
CA SER A 48 -13.86 -1.86 6.62
C SER A 48 -14.48 -3.25 6.41
N TYR A 49 -14.07 -3.92 5.33
CA TYR A 49 -14.48 -5.29 5.03
C TYR A 49 -13.95 -6.27 6.08
N ILE A 50 -12.66 -6.19 6.41
CA ILE A 50 -12.04 -7.07 7.41
C ILE A 50 -12.71 -6.91 8.77
N PHE A 51 -13.00 -5.67 9.18
CA PHE A 51 -13.66 -5.40 10.45
C PHE A 51 -15.04 -6.08 10.50
N GLU A 52 -15.86 -5.95 9.46
CA GLU A 52 -17.15 -6.64 9.39
C GLU A 52 -17.00 -8.17 9.34
N LEU A 53 -16.04 -8.68 8.55
CA LEU A 53 -15.77 -10.12 8.46
C LEU A 53 -15.41 -10.70 9.84
N THR A 54 -14.52 -10.05 10.59
CA THR A 54 -14.13 -10.51 11.92
C THR A 54 -15.29 -10.51 12.92
N GLN A 55 -16.23 -9.56 12.79
CA GLN A 55 -17.44 -9.53 13.61
C GLN A 55 -18.40 -10.67 13.25
N LYS A 56 -18.66 -10.91 11.95
CA LYS A 56 -19.55 -11.98 11.50
C LYS A 56 -19.03 -13.37 11.85
N LEU A 57 -17.71 -13.54 11.86
CA LEU A 57 -17.04 -14.77 12.30
C LEU A 57 -16.98 -14.91 13.84
N GLY A 58 -17.40 -13.90 14.60
CA GLY A 58 -17.33 -13.93 16.07
C GLY A 58 -15.90 -14.01 16.61
N LEU A 59 -14.90 -13.52 15.86
CA LEU A 59 -13.49 -13.69 16.23
C LEU A 59 -13.11 -12.79 17.39
N ASN A 60 -12.41 -13.37 18.36
CA ASN A 60 -11.68 -12.59 19.35
C ASN A 60 -10.30 -12.23 18.77
N LEU A 61 -10.13 -10.96 18.40
CA LEU A 61 -8.89 -10.45 17.78
C LEU A 61 -7.63 -10.57 18.65
N LYS A 62 -7.79 -10.86 19.95
CA LYS A 62 -6.68 -11.13 20.88
C LYS A 62 -6.21 -12.59 20.86
N ASN A 63 -6.98 -13.50 20.27
CA ASN A 63 -6.56 -14.89 20.08
C ASN A 63 -5.46 -14.98 19.02
N SER A 64 -4.70 -16.08 19.05
CA SER A 64 -3.68 -16.41 18.06
C SER A 64 -4.23 -16.33 16.63
N SER A 65 -3.45 -15.74 15.73
CA SER A 65 -3.80 -15.56 14.34
C SER A 65 -3.85 -16.90 13.59
N GLU A 66 -4.74 -17.00 12.61
CA GLU A 66 -4.81 -18.11 11.65
C GLU A 66 -3.90 -17.92 10.43
N PHE A 67 -3.29 -16.75 10.25
CA PHE A 67 -2.39 -16.39 9.14
C PHE A 67 -1.14 -15.66 9.65
N GLY A 68 -0.05 -15.65 8.86
CA GLY A 68 1.22 -15.01 9.25
C GLY A 68 1.90 -15.68 10.46
N ASP A 69 2.48 -14.89 11.37
CA ASP A 69 3.06 -15.46 12.61
C ASP A 69 1.95 -15.87 13.60
N ARG A 70 1.71 -17.18 13.68
CA ARG A 70 0.71 -17.85 14.53
C ARG A 70 0.97 -17.68 16.04
N LYS A 71 2.17 -17.23 16.45
CA LYS A 71 2.46 -16.88 17.85
C LYS A 71 1.92 -15.50 18.24
N LYS A 72 1.50 -14.69 17.26
CA LYS A 72 0.89 -13.38 17.46
C LYS A 72 -0.63 -13.47 17.35
N SER A 73 -1.30 -12.49 17.93
CA SER A 73 -2.77 -12.43 17.82
C SER A 73 -3.23 -11.98 16.42
N PHE A 74 -4.48 -12.24 16.08
CA PHE A 74 -5.12 -11.68 14.87
C PHE A 74 -4.90 -10.17 14.76
N ALA A 75 -5.12 -9.43 15.84
CA ALA A 75 -4.92 -7.99 15.86
C ALA A 75 -3.48 -7.60 15.49
N HIS A 76 -2.47 -8.31 15.98
CA HIS A 76 -1.08 -8.01 15.63
C HIS A 76 -0.79 -8.25 14.15
N GLN A 77 -1.31 -9.34 13.57
CA GLN A 77 -1.10 -9.65 12.15
C GLN A 77 -1.87 -8.68 11.24
N LEU A 78 -3.09 -8.30 11.62
CA LEU A 78 -3.87 -7.29 10.89
C LEU A 78 -3.23 -5.89 11.00
N LEU A 79 -2.56 -5.58 12.11
CA LEU A 79 -1.93 -4.28 12.36
C LEU A 79 -0.45 -4.21 11.95
N LEU A 80 0.03 -5.17 11.14
CA LEU A 80 1.36 -5.07 10.54
C LEU A 80 1.51 -3.72 9.82
N PRO A 81 2.60 -2.97 10.06
CA PRO A 81 2.75 -1.62 9.52
C PRO A 81 2.92 -1.67 8.00
N THR A 82 2.31 -0.71 7.33
CA THR A 82 2.52 -0.40 5.91
C THR A 82 4.01 -0.24 5.65
N ARG A 83 4.53 -0.88 4.60
CA ARG A 83 5.94 -0.72 4.24
C ARG A 83 6.17 0.70 3.72
N ILE A 84 7.22 1.36 4.20
CA ILE A 84 7.66 2.66 3.69
C ILE A 84 8.68 2.40 2.58
N TYR A 85 8.34 2.80 1.35
CA TYR A 85 9.20 2.60 0.18
C TYR A 85 10.10 3.80 -0.10
N THR A 86 9.80 4.96 0.47
CA THR A 86 10.46 6.24 0.17
C THR A 86 11.99 6.16 0.25
N LYS A 87 12.54 5.46 1.26
CA LYS A 87 14.01 5.33 1.41
C LYS A 87 14.63 4.51 0.27
N ASP A 88 14.02 3.39 -0.07
CA ASP A 88 14.49 2.49 -1.13
C ASP A 88 14.43 3.22 -2.48
N ILE A 89 13.32 3.88 -2.78
CA ILE A 89 13.10 4.62 -4.03
C ILE A 89 14.01 5.84 -4.14
N LEU A 90 14.12 6.67 -3.09
CA LEU A 90 15.02 7.82 -3.11
C LEU A 90 16.49 7.40 -3.25
N SER A 91 16.87 6.23 -2.71
CA SER A 91 18.22 5.71 -2.92
C SER A 91 18.49 5.45 -4.40
N LEU A 92 17.55 4.83 -5.12
CA LEU A 92 17.66 4.62 -6.57
C LEU A 92 17.72 5.95 -7.32
N ILE A 93 16.84 6.90 -6.99
CA ILE A 93 16.82 8.22 -7.62
C ILE A 93 18.15 8.96 -7.41
N HIS A 94 18.70 8.95 -6.19
CA HIS A 94 20.00 9.58 -5.90
C HIS A 94 21.18 8.90 -6.60
N GLN A 95 21.04 7.62 -6.97
CA GLN A 95 22.01 6.88 -7.79
C GLN A 95 21.82 7.11 -9.29
N ASN A 96 20.92 8.01 -9.70
CA ASN A 96 20.55 8.28 -11.10
C ASN A 96 19.97 7.07 -11.85
N VAL A 97 19.34 6.15 -11.12
CA VAL A 97 18.60 5.03 -11.72
C VAL A 97 17.39 5.59 -12.47
N CYS A 98 17.23 5.19 -13.74
CA CYS A 98 16.11 5.62 -14.55
C CYS A 98 14.83 4.88 -14.14
N ILE A 99 13.97 5.57 -13.40
CA ILE A 99 12.60 5.14 -13.10
C ILE A 99 11.67 5.91 -14.03
N LYS A 100 10.87 5.19 -14.82
CA LYS A 100 9.93 5.79 -15.79
C LYS A 100 8.53 5.98 -15.18
N PHE A 101 8.17 5.17 -14.18
CA PHE A 101 6.88 5.21 -13.51
C PHE A 101 7.00 4.65 -12.10
N ILE A 102 6.17 5.16 -11.19
CA ILE A 102 5.98 4.66 -9.83
C ILE A 102 4.50 4.73 -9.47
N SER A 103 3.98 3.70 -8.79
CA SER A 103 2.62 3.69 -8.26
C SER A 103 2.58 2.93 -6.95
N HIS A 104 2.10 3.59 -5.90
CA HIS A 104 1.72 2.94 -4.65
C HIS A 104 0.41 2.17 -4.83
N ILE A 105 0.41 0.89 -4.44
CA ILE A 105 -0.74 0.01 -4.51
C ILE A 105 -1.40 -0.02 -3.12
N SER A 106 -2.29 0.94 -2.90
CA SER A 106 -3.04 1.09 -1.66
C SER A 106 -4.40 0.41 -1.75
N SER A 107 -5.36 1.03 -2.44
CA SER A 107 -6.80 0.69 -2.39
C SER A 107 -7.25 -0.51 -3.22
N GLY A 108 -6.32 -1.22 -3.87
CA GLY A 108 -6.62 -2.33 -4.77
C GLY A 108 -5.51 -2.52 -5.79
N LEU A 109 -5.23 -3.78 -6.12
CA LEU A 109 -4.25 -4.16 -7.12
C LEU A 109 -4.64 -3.62 -8.51
N ILE A 110 -5.89 -3.83 -8.92
CA ILE A 110 -6.38 -3.43 -10.25
C ILE A 110 -6.28 -1.91 -10.40
N ALA A 111 -6.92 -1.15 -9.50
CA ALA A 111 -6.89 0.32 -9.54
C ALA A 111 -5.46 0.91 -9.52
N GLY A 112 -4.54 0.29 -8.77
CA GLY A 112 -3.15 0.72 -8.72
C GLY A 112 -2.39 0.50 -10.03
N LEU A 113 -2.70 -0.60 -10.74
CA LEU A 113 -2.12 -0.96 -12.03
C LEU A 113 -2.77 -0.24 -13.21
N GLU A 114 -4.06 0.08 -13.14
CA GLU A 114 -4.78 0.83 -14.17
C GLU A 114 -4.20 2.23 -14.41
N LYS A 115 -3.47 2.80 -13.44
CA LYS A 115 -2.70 4.04 -13.62
C LYS A 115 -1.69 3.95 -14.78
N LEU A 116 -1.25 2.74 -15.17
CA LEU A 116 -0.39 2.50 -16.33
C LEU A 116 -1.11 2.71 -17.67
N LEU A 117 -2.43 2.55 -17.73
CA LEU A 117 -3.23 2.59 -18.96
C LEU A 117 -3.30 3.98 -19.62
N GLN A 118 -2.63 4.98 -19.06
CA GLN A 118 -2.45 6.30 -19.66
C GLN A 118 -1.41 6.30 -20.80
N ALA A 119 -0.66 5.21 -21.00
CA ALA A 119 0.27 5.02 -22.11
C ALA A 119 -0.17 3.87 -23.03
N ASN A 120 0.05 4.04 -24.35
CA ASN A 120 -0.34 3.08 -25.39
C ASN A 120 0.60 1.86 -25.43
N PHE A 121 0.52 1.03 -24.39
CA PHE A 121 1.23 -0.23 -24.24
C PHE A 121 0.29 -1.29 -23.68
N SER A 122 0.64 -2.54 -23.94
CA SER A 122 0.14 -3.68 -23.18
C SER A 122 1.08 -3.90 -21.98
N PHE A 123 0.50 -3.96 -20.79
CA PHE A 123 1.21 -4.23 -19.53
C PHE A 123 0.94 -5.67 -19.14
N ASN A 124 1.93 -6.54 -19.31
CA ASN A 124 1.80 -7.96 -19.02
C ASN A 124 2.39 -8.24 -17.65
N ILE A 125 1.56 -8.67 -16.71
CA ILE A 125 1.94 -8.92 -15.32
C ILE A 125 1.60 -10.36 -14.97
N ASP A 126 2.55 -11.08 -14.37
CA ASP A 126 2.37 -12.44 -13.88
C ASP A 126 2.34 -12.45 -12.35
N LEU A 127 1.16 -12.74 -11.78
CA LEU A 127 0.98 -12.83 -10.33
C LEU A 127 1.70 -14.02 -9.69
N ASN A 128 2.06 -15.04 -10.46
CA ASN A 128 2.77 -16.21 -9.94
C ASN A 128 4.19 -15.86 -9.48
N LEU A 129 4.71 -14.70 -9.92
CA LEU A 129 5.99 -14.17 -9.52
C LEU A 129 5.92 -13.47 -8.15
N LEU A 130 4.73 -13.12 -7.66
CA LEU A 130 4.55 -12.49 -6.34
C LEU A 130 4.43 -13.53 -5.23
N ASP A 131 5.01 -13.20 -4.07
CA ASP A 131 4.75 -13.95 -2.84
C ASP A 131 3.51 -13.34 -2.19
N ILE A 132 2.33 -13.91 -2.46
CA ILE A 132 1.06 -13.41 -1.91
C ILE A 132 0.99 -13.78 -0.42
N PRO A 133 0.85 -12.82 0.51
CA PRO A 133 0.68 -13.10 1.94
C PRO A 133 -0.58 -13.94 2.24
N GLU A 134 -0.46 -14.86 3.20
CA GLU A 134 -1.55 -15.78 3.60
C GLU A 134 -2.86 -15.07 4.01
N ILE A 135 -2.79 -13.84 4.51
CA ILE A 135 -3.96 -13.04 4.86
C ILE A 135 -4.94 -12.90 3.69
N PHE A 136 -4.45 -12.80 2.45
CA PHE A 136 -5.32 -12.68 1.27
C PHE A 136 -6.06 -13.98 0.99
N GLY A 137 -5.40 -15.13 1.18
CA GLY A 137 -6.04 -16.44 1.14
C GLY A 137 -7.09 -16.59 2.25
N TRP A 138 -6.76 -16.17 3.48
CA TRP A 138 -7.70 -16.21 4.60
C TRP A 138 -8.95 -15.35 4.34
N ILE A 139 -8.77 -14.12 3.83
CA ILE A 139 -9.87 -13.21 3.48
C ILE A 139 -10.74 -13.82 2.38
N ALA A 140 -10.12 -14.34 1.32
CA ALA A 140 -10.85 -14.95 0.21
C ALA A 140 -11.67 -16.17 0.66
N THR A 141 -11.06 -17.08 1.44
CA THR A 141 -11.73 -18.31 1.90
C THR A 141 -12.82 -18.03 2.93
N LYS A 142 -12.53 -17.25 3.99
CA LYS A 142 -13.50 -16.98 5.06
C LYS A 142 -14.59 -16.00 4.64
N GLY A 143 -14.23 -15.07 3.78
CA GLY A 143 -15.12 -14.04 3.23
C GLY A 143 -15.91 -14.47 1.99
N GLY A 144 -15.53 -15.57 1.35
CA GLY A 144 -16.14 -16.03 0.09
C GLY A 144 -15.98 -15.02 -1.05
N LEU A 145 -14.83 -14.33 -1.12
CA LEU A 145 -14.56 -13.36 -2.19
C LEU A 145 -14.10 -14.06 -3.47
N SER A 146 -14.55 -13.53 -4.61
CA SER A 146 -13.95 -13.88 -5.90
C SER A 146 -12.57 -13.25 -6.03
N ASP A 147 -11.73 -13.83 -6.91
CA ASP A 147 -10.40 -13.30 -7.24
C ASP A 147 -10.46 -11.83 -7.66
N GLU A 148 -11.44 -11.46 -8.48
CA GLU A 148 -11.65 -10.09 -8.96
C GLU A 148 -11.98 -9.14 -7.80
N THR A 149 -12.95 -9.49 -6.94
CA THR A 149 -13.31 -8.65 -5.78
C THR A 149 -12.14 -8.51 -4.81
N LEU A 150 -11.33 -9.56 -4.65
CA LEU A 150 -10.13 -9.49 -3.83
C LEU A 150 -9.12 -8.50 -4.42
N MET A 151 -8.82 -8.59 -5.72
CA MET A 151 -7.88 -7.68 -6.39
C MET A 151 -8.38 -6.23 -6.49
N ASP A 152 -9.68 -6.01 -6.54
CA ASP A 152 -10.27 -4.66 -6.55
C ASP A 152 -10.13 -3.94 -5.21
N ASN A 153 -10.14 -4.70 -4.11
CA ASN A 153 -10.18 -4.13 -2.75
C ASN A 153 -8.84 -4.24 -2.02
N PHE A 154 -7.94 -5.11 -2.49
CA PHE A 154 -6.70 -5.43 -1.81
C PHE A 154 -5.51 -5.42 -2.76
N ASN A 155 -4.33 -5.16 -2.18
CA ASN A 155 -3.08 -5.08 -2.92
C ASN A 155 -2.49 -6.45 -3.32
N CYS A 156 -3.04 -7.54 -2.75
CA CYS A 156 -2.67 -8.93 -3.04
C CYS A 156 -1.16 -9.23 -2.96
N GLY A 157 -0.44 -8.57 -2.05
CA GLY A 157 1.00 -8.78 -1.83
C GLY A 157 1.90 -7.80 -2.57
N LEU A 158 1.36 -7.00 -3.49
CA LEU A 158 2.09 -5.96 -4.20
C LEU A 158 1.85 -4.62 -3.53
N GLY A 159 2.87 -3.98 -2.97
CA GLY A 159 2.69 -2.68 -2.31
C GLY A 159 3.10 -1.49 -3.17
N MET A 160 4.01 -1.66 -4.13
CA MET A 160 4.42 -0.61 -5.05
C MET A 160 4.88 -1.21 -6.39
N VAL A 161 4.67 -0.47 -7.47
CA VAL A 161 5.06 -0.85 -8.83
C VAL A 161 5.95 0.21 -9.43
N LEU A 162 7.01 -0.23 -10.12
CA LEU A 162 7.91 0.61 -10.91
C LEU A 162 7.92 0.15 -12.36
N VAL A 163 8.13 1.09 -13.29
CA VAL A 163 8.56 0.76 -14.66
C VAL A 163 9.97 1.28 -14.85
N VAL A 164 10.87 0.41 -15.32
CA VAL A 164 12.30 0.70 -15.54
C VAL A 164 12.75 0.17 -16.91
N PRO A 165 13.84 0.74 -17.49
CA PRO A 165 14.45 0.18 -18.69
C PRO A 165 14.79 -1.31 -18.57
N ASN A 166 14.73 -2.04 -19.69
CA ASN A 166 15.01 -3.48 -19.73
C ASN A 166 16.44 -3.90 -19.33
N ASN A 167 17.39 -2.98 -19.46
CA ASN A 167 18.78 -3.17 -19.07
C ASN A 167 19.05 -2.76 -17.60
N ASN A 168 18.04 -2.19 -16.91
CA ASN A 168 18.21 -1.78 -15.52
C ASN A 168 18.18 -2.99 -14.59
N THR A 169 19.15 -3.06 -13.68
CA THR A 169 19.23 -4.11 -12.65
C THR A 169 19.33 -3.57 -11.22
N ASP A 170 19.41 -2.26 -11.05
CA ASP A 170 19.60 -1.61 -9.74
C ASP A 170 18.40 -1.80 -8.82
N TRP A 171 17.21 -2.02 -9.39
CA TRP A 171 16.00 -2.37 -8.65
C TRP A 171 16.17 -3.63 -7.78
N LYS A 172 17.12 -4.52 -8.12
CA LYS A 172 17.45 -5.71 -7.31
C LYS A 172 18.03 -5.36 -5.94
N ASN A 173 18.52 -4.14 -5.75
CA ASN A 173 18.99 -3.65 -4.45
C ASN A 173 17.84 -3.45 -3.45
N ILE A 174 16.59 -3.38 -3.94
CA ILE A 174 15.41 -3.27 -3.09
C ILE A 174 15.02 -4.67 -2.59
N SER A 175 15.03 -4.83 -1.26
CA SER A 175 14.68 -6.11 -0.63
C SER A 175 13.28 -6.58 -1.03
N GLY A 176 13.24 -7.80 -1.57
CA GLY A 176 12.01 -8.49 -2.01
C GLY A 176 11.44 -8.01 -3.34
N ALA A 177 12.06 -7.03 -4.01
CA ALA A 177 11.61 -6.60 -5.33
C ALA A 177 11.75 -7.71 -6.37
N LYS A 178 10.76 -7.83 -7.25
CA LYS A 178 10.73 -8.84 -8.31
C LYS A 178 10.34 -8.21 -9.63
N CYS A 179 10.93 -8.66 -10.72
CA CYS A 179 10.40 -8.38 -12.05
C CYS A 179 9.13 -9.22 -12.22
N ILE A 180 7.99 -8.55 -12.34
CA ILE A 180 6.66 -9.19 -12.40
C ILE A 180 6.05 -9.14 -13.79
N GLY A 181 6.73 -8.51 -14.75
CA GLY A 181 6.12 -8.24 -16.03
C GLY A 181 6.95 -7.37 -16.95
N ASN A 182 6.38 -7.08 -18.12
CA ASN A 182 6.97 -6.21 -19.12
C ASN A 182 5.92 -5.45 -19.93
N LEU A 183 6.40 -4.44 -20.66
CA LEU A 183 5.60 -3.68 -21.61
C LEU A 183 5.75 -4.29 -23.02
N THR A 184 4.64 -4.47 -23.72
CA THR A 184 4.62 -4.77 -25.17
C THR A 184 3.90 -3.66 -25.92
N LYS A 185 4.39 -3.29 -27.10
CA LYS A 185 3.82 -2.20 -27.88
C LYS A 185 2.40 -2.55 -28.31
N ASN A 186 1.45 -1.64 -28.13
CA ASN A 186 0.06 -1.87 -28.51
C ASN A 186 -0.63 -0.55 -28.93
N LEU A 187 -1.58 -0.63 -29.86
CA LEU A 187 -2.32 0.54 -30.36
C LEU A 187 -3.29 1.10 -29.31
N ALA A 188 -3.83 0.23 -28.46
CA ALA A 188 -4.70 0.59 -27.34
C ALA A 188 -4.06 0.12 -26.02
N PRO A 189 -4.15 0.91 -24.94
CA PRO A 189 -3.65 0.51 -23.64
C PRO A 189 -4.39 -0.75 -23.16
N LYS A 190 -3.64 -1.74 -22.67
CA LYS A 190 -4.22 -3.00 -22.17
C LYS A 190 -3.48 -3.50 -20.94
N LEU A 191 -4.22 -3.89 -19.91
CA LEU A 191 -3.66 -4.53 -18.71
C LEU A 191 -3.95 -6.03 -18.79
N ASN A 192 -2.90 -6.85 -18.80
CA ASN A 192 -3.00 -8.31 -18.82
C ASN A 192 -2.42 -8.86 -17.52
N ILE A 193 -3.27 -9.27 -16.58
CA ILE A 193 -2.85 -9.93 -15.34
C ILE A 193 -3.02 -11.44 -15.52
N GLN A 194 -1.92 -12.18 -15.49
CA GLN A 194 -1.85 -13.62 -15.72
C GLN A 194 -1.72 -14.38 -14.39
N ASN A 195 -2.08 -15.67 -14.44
CA ASN A 195 -1.95 -16.62 -13.32
C ASN A 195 -2.64 -16.19 -12.01
N VAL A 196 -3.71 -15.39 -12.09
CA VAL A 196 -4.48 -14.91 -10.94
C VAL A 196 -4.96 -16.09 -10.08
N SER A 197 -5.81 -16.95 -10.64
CA SER A 197 -6.44 -18.03 -9.87
C SER A 197 -5.44 -19.06 -9.37
N VAL A 198 -4.37 -19.34 -10.13
CA VAL A 198 -3.28 -20.23 -9.70
C VAL A 198 -2.51 -19.65 -8.51
N SER A 199 -2.28 -18.35 -8.51
CA SER A 199 -1.52 -17.69 -7.43
C SER A 199 -2.35 -17.56 -6.16
N LEU A 200 -3.65 -17.24 -6.31
CA LEU A 200 -4.57 -17.14 -5.18
C LEU A 200 -4.94 -18.52 -4.61
N SER A 201 -5.08 -19.56 -5.43
CA SER A 201 -5.38 -20.91 -4.95
C SER A 201 -4.32 -21.45 -3.98
N LYS A 202 -3.04 -21.14 -4.24
CA LYS A 202 -1.91 -21.52 -3.35
C LYS A 202 -2.11 -21.05 -1.91
N VAL A 203 -2.69 -19.86 -1.72
CA VAL A 203 -2.90 -19.28 -0.39
C VAL A 203 -4.29 -19.60 0.18
N THR A 204 -5.32 -19.82 -0.65
CA THR A 204 -6.65 -20.20 -0.17
C THR A 204 -6.73 -21.67 0.25
N GLU A 205 -6.04 -22.58 -0.44
CA GLU A 205 -6.04 -24.02 -0.13
C GLU A 205 -5.58 -24.33 1.31
N ILE A 206 -4.72 -23.49 1.88
CA ILE A 206 -4.27 -23.58 3.28
C ILE A 206 -5.47 -23.55 4.25
N PHE A 207 -6.47 -22.71 3.93
CA PHE A 207 -7.64 -22.46 4.77
C PHE A 207 -8.83 -23.36 4.41
N GLU A 208 -8.92 -23.83 3.17
CA GLU A 208 -9.97 -24.77 2.77
C GLU A 208 -9.79 -26.15 3.41
N ARG A 209 -8.54 -26.59 3.60
CA ARG A 209 -8.24 -27.90 4.21
C ARG A 209 -8.45 -27.95 5.72
N THR A 210 -8.45 -26.80 6.38
CA THR A 210 -8.49 -26.68 7.85
C THR A 210 -9.90 -26.40 8.40
N ASP A 211 -10.84 -25.95 7.57
CA ASP A 211 -12.18 -25.54 8.01
C ASP A 211 -13.27 -26.61 7.84
N LYS A 212 -13.92 -26.98 8.95
CA LYS A 212 -15.34 -27.39 8.95
C LYS A 212 -16.23 -26.13 8.85
N VAL A 213 -16.16 -25.50 7.68
CA VAL A 213 -16.95 -24.40 7.10
C VAL A 213 -17.87 -23.62 8.06
N HIS A 214 -17.41 -22.47 8.55
CA HIS A 214 -18.27 -21.30 8.83
C HIS A 214 -17.91 -20.20 7.83
N ARG A 215 -18.44 -20.33 6.61
CA ARG A 215 -18.38 -19.28 5.58
C ARG A 215 -19.50 -18.28 5.81
N VAL A 216 -19.21 -17.02 5.59
CA VAL A 216 -20.21 -15.95 5.73
C VAL A 216 -20.80 -15.64 4.36
N ASN A 217 -22.13 -15.66 4.25
CA ASN A 217 -22.83 -15.22 3.05
C ASN A 217 -22.79 -13.68 2.99
N SER A 218 -21.89 -13.18 2.15
CA SER A 218 -21.68 -11.78 1.73
C SER A 218 -21.50 -10.72 2.84
N VAL A 219 -20.46 -9.91 2.68
CA VAL A 219 -20.10 -8.79 3.56
C VAL A 219 -20.43 -7.50 2.80
N GLN A 220 -21.24 -6.61 3.39
CA GLN A 220 -21.67 -5.38 2.71
C GLN A 220 -20.75 -4.23 3.10
N VAL A 221 -19.92 -3.76 2.16
CA VAL A 221 -19.03 -2.62 2.39
C VAL A 221 -19.84 -1.34 2.67
N LYS A 222 -19.98 -0.96 3.94
CA LYS A 222 -20.50 0.36 4.32
C LYS A 222 -19.35 1.36 4.47
N LYS A 223 -19.35 2.41 3.63
CA LYS A 223 -18.54 3.62 3.83
C LYS A 223 -19.15 4.43 4.98
N PHE A 224 -18.35 4.74 6.00
CA PHE A 224 -18.76 5.60 7.11
C PHE A 224 -17.82 6.79 7.23
N CYS A 225 -18.41 7.98 7.38
CA CYS A 225 -17.72 9.25 7.60
C CYS A 225 -17.83 9.69 9.06
N GLY A 226 -16.77 10.34 9.53
CA GLY A 226 -16.83 11.37 10.57
C GLY A 226 -16.10 11.03 11.86
N LEU A 227 -15.17 11.90 12.26
CA LEU A 227 -14.69 11.99 13.63
C LEU A 227 -14.21 13.41 13.95
N ASN A 228 -14.75 13.95 15.05
CA ASN A 228 -14.37 15.22 15.66
C ASN A 228 -13.54 14.94 16.91
N LYS A 229 -12.28 15.42 16.93
CA LYS A 229 -11.59 16.12 18.04
C LYS A 229 -10.10 16.25 17.74
N THR A 230 -9.54 17.39 18.12
CA THR A 230 -8.14 17.76 17.86
C THR A 230 -7.25 17.30 19.02
N ILE A 231 -6.23 16.47 18.74
CA ILE A 231 -5.17 16.15 19.70
C ILE A 231 -4.05 17.17 19.48
N LYS A 232 -3.99 18.20 20.34
CA LYS A 232 -2.98 19.27 20.25
C LYS A 232 -1.79 19.09 21.19
N GLU A 233 -1.76 18.04 22.03
CA GLU A 233 -0.83 17.98 23.17
C GLU A 233 0.21 16.84 23.14
N ILE A 234 0.20 15.95 22.15
CA ILE A 234 1.02 14.70 22.18
C ILE A 234 2.24 14.75 21.24
N LEU A 235 2.34 15.72 20.33
CA LEU A 235 3.38 15.74 19.31
C LEU A 235 4.56 16.61 19.75
N GLN A 236 5.67 15.99 20.15
CA GLN A 236 6.97 16.67 20.16
C GLN A 236 7.50 16.74 18.73
N PRO A 237 7.56 17.93 18.11
CA PRO A 237 8.04 18.05 16.75
C PRO A 237 9.54 17.76 16.69
N THR A 238 9.95 16.94 15.73
CA THR A 238 11.35 16.91 15.32
C THR A 238 11.69 18.23 14.64
N MET A 239 12.74 18.89 15.15
CA MET A 239 13.29 20.11 14.56
C MET A 239 14.33 19.74 13.51
N ARG A 240 14.17 20.32 12.32
CA ARG A 240 15.16 20.25 11.23
C ARG A 240 15.82 21.62 11.11
N ASN A 241 17.07 21.67 10.69
CA ASN A 241 17.86 22.91 10.61
C ASN A 241 17.21 23.96 9.69
N GLU A 242 16.49 23.51 8.68
CA GLU A 242 15.76 24.33 7.71
C GLU A 242 14.39 24.83 8.21
N THR A 243 13.94 24.39 9.38
CA THR A 243 12.62 24.74 9.93
C THR A 243 12.72 25.77 11.05
N PHE A 244 11.88 26.79 11.00
CA PHE A 244 11.79 27.87 11.98
C PHE A 244 10.33 28.23 12.27
N ILE A 245 10.10 28.96 13.35
CA ILE A 245 8.76 29.42 13.76
C ILE A 245 8.67 30.91 13.45
N SER A 246 7.62 31.33 12.75
CA SER A 246 7.33 32.75 12.50
C SER A 246 6.91 33.45 13.80
N GLU A 247 6.93 34.79 13.81
CA GLU A 247 6.40 35.58 14.93
C GLU A 247 4.93 35.23 15.26
N SER A 248 4.16 34.83 14.25
CA SER A 248 2.78 34.35 14.39
C SER A 248 2.65 32.90 14.89
N GLY A 249 3.75 32.25 15.28
CA GLY A 249 3.76 30.88 15.79
C GLY A 249 3.59 29.80 14.71
N LYS A 250 3.65 30.14 13.42
CA LYS A 250 3.53 29.17 12.31
C LYS A 250 4.88 28.54 12.03
N LYS A 251 4.90 27.21 11.82
CA LYS A 251 6.10 26.48 11.41
C LYS A 251 6.34 26.69 9.92
N LEU A 252 7.51 27.21 9.56
CA LEU A 252 7.94 27.49 8.19
C LEU A 252 9.20 26.67 7.89
N THR A 253 9.29 26.08 6.71
CA THR A 253 10.47 25.31 6.27
C THR A 253 11.07 25.95 5.03
N LYS A 254 12.36 26.26 5.05
CA LYS A 254 13.07 26.78 3.87
C LYS A 254 13.29 25.65 2.87
N ILE A 255 13.05 25.92 1.59
CA ILE A 255 13.46 25.02 0.52
C ILE A 255 15.01 25.03 0.44
N PRO A 256 15.67 23.86 0.45
CA PRO A 256 17.13 23.80 0.34
C PRO A 256 17.65 24.45 -0.93
N LYS A 257 18.75 25.22 -0.84
CA LYS A 257 19.36 25.96 -1.96
C LYS A 257 19.85 25.09 -3.14
N LYS A 258 19.86 23.75 -2.98
CA LYS A 258 20.28 22.82 -4.04
C LYS A 258 19.28 22.72 -5.19
N TYR A 259 18.01 23.09 -4.97
CA TYR A 259 16.97 23.11 -6.00
C TYR A 259 17.03 24.46 -6.74
N LYS A 260 17.00 24.44 -8.07
CA LYS A 260 17.03 25.65 -8.90
C LYS A 260 15.62 26.13 -9.23
N ASN A 261 14.78 25.21 -9.70
CA ASN A 261 13.36 25.39 -9.98
C ASN A 261 12.55 24.34 -9.19
N PRO A 262 12.32 24.56 -7.88
CA PRO A 262 11.67 23.57 -7.02
C PRO A 262 10.17 23.46 -7.30
N ILE A 263 9.70 22.22 -7.43
CA ILE A 263 8.29 21.86 -7.39
C ILE A 263 7.98 21.25 -6.02
N LEU A 264 6.85 21.62 -5.44
CA LEU A 264 6.35 21.03 -4.21
C LEU A 264 5.25 20.01 -4.53
N VAL A 265 5.33 18.84 -3.92
CA VAL A 265 4.31 17.79 -4.02
C VAL A 265 3.76 17.55 -2.63
N ILE A 266 2.45 17.38 -2.52
CA ILE A 266 1.76 17.19 -1.25
C ILE A 266 0.98 15.88 -1.31
N GLY A 267 1.30 14.96 -0.41
CA GLY A 267 0.52 13.75 -0.15
C GLY A 267 -0.33 13.95 1.09
N THR A 268 -1.61 13.59 1.02
CA THR A 268 -2.53 13.65 2.16
C THR A 268 -3.32 12.36 2.22
N ASP A 269 -3.21 11.65 3.33
CA ASP A 269 -3.98 10.42 3.53
C ASP A 269 -4.25 10.16 5.02
N GLY A 270 -5.07 9.15 5.29
CA GLY A 270 -5.36 8.62 6.60
C GLY A 270 -5.09 7.12 6.68
N VAL A 271 -5.32 6.54 7.86
CA VAL A 271 -5.19 5.09 8.10
C VAL A 271 -6.52 4.35 7.99
N GLY A 272 -7.63 5.08 7.88
CA GLY A 272 -8.97 4.56 7.72
C GLY A 272 -9.41 3.60 8.84
N THR A 273 -10.18 2.57 8.48
CA THR A 273 -10.78 1.63 9.44
C THR A 273 -9.75 0.77 10.19
N LYS A 274 -8.48 0.74 9.78
CA LYS A 274 -7.40 0.08 10.52
C LYS A 274 -7.30 0.58 11.97
N ILE A 275 -7.57 1.87 12.19
CA ILE A 275 -7.55 2.48 13.54
C ILE A 275 -8.60 1.88 14.48
N LYS A 276 -9.72 1.36 13.96
CA LYS A 276 -10.77 0.74 14.78
C LYS A 276 -10.28 -0.57 15.40
N ILE A 277 -9.54 -1.38 14.64
CA ILE A 277 -8.92 -2.62 15.14
C ILE A 277 -7.86 -2.27 16.20
N ALA A 278 -7.03 -1.27 15.94
CA ALA A 278 -6.05 -0.75 16.91
C ALA A 278 -6.72 -0.33 18.23
N GLN A 279 -7.80 0.44 18.16
CA GLN A 279 -8.58 0.88 19.33
C GLN A 279 -9.26 -0.27 20.07
N GLN A 280 -9.85 -1.24 19.36
CA GLN A 280 -10.51 -2.39 19.96
C GLN A 280 -9.53 -3.27 20.74
N CYS A 281 -8.28 -3.35 20.29
CA CYS A 281 -7.25 -4.20 20.88
C CYS A 281 -6.24 -3.46 21.76
N ASN A 282 -6.32 -2.13 21.86
CA ASN A 282 -5.34 -1.28 22.54
C ASN A 282 -3.91 -1.46 21.99
N LEU A 283 -3.79 -1.57 20.66
CA LEU A 283 -2.53 -1.77 19.93
C LEU A 283 -2.31 -0.61 18.95
N HIS A 284 -1.59 0.42 19.40
CA HIS A 284 -1.49 1.70 18.67
C HIS A 284 -0.13 1.98 18.03
N SER A 285 0.87 1.15 18.33
CA SER A 285 2.28 1.41 18.00
C SER A 285 2.56 1.50 16.49
N SER A 286 1.83 0.78 15.65
CA SER A 286 2.04 0.78 14.18
C SER A 286 1.26 1.85 13.42
N VAL A 287 0.19 2.41 14.01
CA VAL A 287 -0.73 3.31 13.29
C VAL A 287 -0.04 4.62 12.85
N GLY A 288 0.90 5.12 13.64
CA GLY A 288 1.69 6.30 13.24
C GLY A 288 2.61 6.03 12.04
N ILE A 289 3.14 4.81 11.94
CA ILE A 289 3.96 4.37 10.79
C ILE A 289 3.09 4.29 9.54
N ASP A 290 1.89 3.70 9.67
CA ASP A 290 0.91 3.64 8.59
C ASP A 290 0.59 5.02 8.04
N LEU A 291 0.35 6.00 8.91
CA LEU A 291 0.01 7.36 8.48
C LEU A 291 1.13 8.01 7.66
N VAL A 292 2.38 7.87 8.10
CA VAL A 292 3.55 8.36 7.35
C VAL A 292 3.69 7.60 6.03
N ALA A 293 3.54 6.28 6.04
CA ALA A 293 3.71 5.45 4.86
C ALA A 293 2.68 5.77 3.78
N MET A 294 1.40 5.91 4.14
CA MET A 294 0.33 6.25 3.20
C MET A 294 0.58 7.60 2.52
N CYS A 295 1.04 8.61 3.27
CA CYS A 295 1.29 9.94 2.72
C CYS A 295 2.62 10.07 1.96
N ALA A 296 3.64 9.29 2.31
CA ALA A 296 4.99 9.40 1.73
C ALA A 296 5.26 8.41 0.59
N ASN A 297 4.45 7.34 0.49
CA ASN A 297 4.52 6.40 -0.63
C ASN A 297 3.70 6.87 -1.85
N ASP A 298 2.61 7.59 -1.60
CA ASP A 298 1.80 8.24 -2.65
C ASP A 298 2.53 9.49 -3.19
#